data_AF-A0A2P6VWU6-F1
#
_entry.id   AF-A0A2P6VWU6-F1
#
_cell.length_a   1.000
_cell.length_b   1.000
_cell.length_c   1.000
_cell.angle_alpha   90.00
_cell.angle_beta   90.00
_cell.angle_gamma   90.00
#
_symmetry.space_group_name_H-M   'P 1'
#
loop_
_entity.id
_entity.type
_entity.pdbx_description
1 polymer ?
#
loop_
_entity_poly.entity_id
_entity_poly.type
_entity_poly.pdbx_seq_one_letter_code
_entity_poly.pdbx_strand_id
1 'polypeptide(L)' 'MTTAIDHLRKGDVVEMPVEEFERLQATLELLENEAIKDGVLASVEGYEEGRSRSWDGVREDL' A
#
# COMPACT_ATOMS: atom_id res chain seq x y z
N MET A 1 3.61 11.64 -5.36
CA MET A 1 2.52 12.57 -4.99
C MET A 1 1.89 12.01 -3.74
N THR A 2 2.03 12.69 -2.60
CA THR A 2 1.39 12.25 -1.34
C THR A 2 -0.07 12.67 -1.41
N THR A 3 -0.98 11.71 -1.53
CA THR A 3 -2.42 12.01 -1.42
C THR A 3 -2.64 12.51 0.01
N ALA A 4 -2.96 13.80 0.15
CA ALA A 4 -3.31 14.33 1.45
C ALA A 4 -4.60 13.64 1.90
N ILE A 5 -4.51 12.89 3.00
CA ILE A 5 -5.67 12.23 3.61
C ILE A 5 -6.60 13.34 4.09
N ASP A 6 -7.80 13.43 3.52
CA ASP A 6 -8.81 14.41 3.91
C ASP A 6 -9.45 13.95 5.23
N HIS A 7 -8.84 14.37 6.35
CA HIS A 7 -9.29 14.05 7.69
C HIS A 7 -9.49 15.34 8.49
N LEU A 8 -10.55 15.37 9.30
CA LEU A 8 -10.90 16.52 10.13
C LEU A 8 -10.78 16.15 11.60
N ARG A 9 -9.87 16.83 12.30
CA ARG A 9 -9.77 16.69 13.77
C ARG A 9 -10.85 17.53 14.45
N LYS A 10 -11.71 16.89 15.25
CA LYS A 10 -12.71 17.53 16.11
C LYS A 10 -12.40 17.22 17.58
N GLY A 11 -11.66 18.12 18.23
CA GLY A 11 -11.19 17.93 19.61
C GLY A 11 -10.27 16.71 19.70
N ASP A 12 -10.74 15.67 20.37
CA ASP A 12 -10.03 14.40 20.59
C ASP A 12 -10.35 13.31 19.55
N VAL A 13 -11.25 13.60 18.60
CA VAL A 13 -11.67 12.64 17.56
C VAL A 13 -11.15 13.07 16.20
N VAL A 14 -10.84 12.09 15.35
CA VAL A 14 -10.52 12.30 13.92
C VAL A 14 -11.65 11.72 13.09
N GLU A 15 -12.29 12.57 12.29
CA GLU A 15 -13.23 12.15 11.26
C GLU A 15 -12.47 11.88 9.95
N MET A 16 -12.75 10.75 9.31
CA MET A 16 -12.20 10.38 8.02
C MET A 16 -13.21 9.53 7.22
N PRO A 17 -13.07 9.46 5.89
CA PRO A 17 -13.89 8.57 5.07
C PRO A 17 -13.75 7.10 5.50
N VAL A 18 -14.84 6.34 5.48
CA VAL A 18 -14.85 4.93 5.87
C VAL A 18 -13.85 4.12 5.04
N GLU A 19 -13.84 4.31 3.72
CA GLU A 19 -12.90 3.63 2.82
C GLU A 19 -11.42 3.93 3.14
N GLU A 20 -11.13 5.10 3.71
CA GLU A 20 -9.77 5.46 4.13
C GLU A 20 -9.40 4.74 5.43
N PHE A 21 -10.33 4.67 6.37
CA PHE A 21 -10.14 3.92 7.61
C PHE A 21 -9.93 2.43 7.35
N GLU A 22 -10.73 1.83 6.46
CA GLU A 22 -10.58 0.42 6.07
C GLU A 22 -9.24 0.16 5.37
N ARG A 23 -8.80 1.05 4.47
CA ARG A 23 -7.48 0.96 3.84
C ARG A 23 -6.34 1.06 4.85
N LEU A 24 -6.48 1.95 5.84
CA LEU A 24 -5.50 2.07 6.91
C LEU A 24 -5.43 0.80 7.75
N GLN A 25 -6.57 0.22 8.13
CA GLN A 25 -6.60 -1.06 8.86
C GLN A 25 -5.91 -2.18 8.06
N ALA A 26 -6.30 -2.38 6.80
CA ALA A 26 -5.70 -3.41 5.95
C ALA A 26 -4.18 -3.21 5.78
N THR A 27 -3.73 -1.96 5.66
CA THR A 27 -2.30 -1.64 5.57
C THR A 27 -1.56 -2.01 6.85
N LEU A 28 -2.13 -1.69 8.02
CA LEU A 28 -1.54 -2.03 9.31
C LEU A 28 -1.45 -3.55 9.49
N GLU A 29 -2.51 -4.29 9.16
CA GLU A 29 -2.53 -5.77 9.22
C GLU A 29 -1.43 -6.40 8.35
N LEU A 30 -1.21 -5.87 7.14
CA LEU A 30 -0.14 -6.35 6.25
C LEU A 30 1.26 -6.06 6.81
N LEU A 31 1.44 -4.90 7.46
CA LEU A 31 2.73 -4.47 8.00
C LEU A 31 3.13 -5.19 9.30
N GLU A 32 2.18 -5.81 10.01
CA GLU A 32 2.48 -6.65 11.18
C GLU A 32 3.32 -7.87 10.83
N ASN A 33 3.32 -8.30 9.57
CA ASN A 33 4.15 -9.38 9.08
C ASN A 33 5.40 -8.83 8.37
N GLU A 34 6.57 -8.93 9.03
CA GLU A 34 7.84 -8.43 8.50
C GLU A 34 8.21 -9.01 7.12
N ALA A 35 7.87 -10.28 6.84
CA ALA A 35 8.14 -10.86 5.52
C ALA A 35 7.27 -10.25 4.41
N ILE A 36 6.02 -9.90 4.72
CA ILE A 36 5.12 -9.21 3.79
C ILE A 36 5.62 -7.78 3.58
N LYS A 37 5.96 -7.07 4.66
CA LYS A 37 6.51 -5.72 4.61
C LYS A 37 7.76 -5.64 3.74
N ASP A 38 8.74 -6.52 3.97
CA ASP A 38 9.97 -6.57 3.17
C ASP A 38 9.66 -6.88 1.70
N GLY A 39 8.74 -7.81 1.44
CA GLY A 39 8.30 -8.13 0.08
C GLY A 39 7.63 -6.94 -0.63
N VAL A 40 6.79 -6.17 0.07
CA VAL A 40 6.15 -4.96 -0.47
C VAL A 40 7.19 -3.89 -0.76
N LEU A 41 8.13 -3.64 0.17
CA LEU A 41 9.20 -2.66 -0.03
C LEU A 41 10.09 -3.01 -1.22
N ALA A 42 10.52 -4.27 -1.33
CA ALA A 42 11.31 -4.74 -2.47
C ALA A 42 10.54 -4.66 -3.79
N SER A 43 9.22 -4.86 -3.78
CA SER A 43 8.37 -4.73 -4.97
C SER A 43 8.25 -3.28 -5.42
N VAL A 44 8.14 -2.34 -4.48
CA VAL A 44 8.10 -0.89 -4.78
C VAL A 44 9.44 -0.43 -5.35
N GLU A 45 10.56 -0.79 -4.71
CA GLU A 45 11.90 -0.50 -5.22
C GLU A 45 12.10 -1.09 -6.62
N GLY A 46 11.73 -2.35 -6.82
CA GLY A 46 11.78 -2.99 -8.12
C GLY A 46 10.97 -2.26 -9.19
N TYR A 47 9.76 -1.78 -8.85
CA TYR A 47 8.95 -0.98 -9.77
C TYR A 47 9.62 0.35 -10.13
N GLU A 48 10.18 1.08 -9.16
CA GLU A 48 10.88 2.35 -9.39
C GLU A 48 12.14 2.19 -10.26
N GLU A 49 12.82 1.05 -10.14
CA GLU A 49 13.96 0.67 -10.96
C GLU A 49 13.57 0.09 -12.34
N GLY A 50 12.28 0.00 -12.64
CA GLY A 50 11.77 -0.56 -13.91
C GLY A 50 11.85 -2.09 -14.00
N ARG A 51 12.06 -2.79 -12.88
CA ARG A 51 12.02 -4.26 -12.77
C ARG A 51 10.58 -4.81 -12.73
N SER A 52 9.67 -4.19 -13.47
CA SER A 52 8.28 -4.64 -13.63
C SER A 52 8.12 -5.43 -14.93
N ARG A 53 7.36 -6.53 -14.89
CA ARG A 53 7.02 -7.33 -16.08
C ARG A 53 5.54 -7.20 -16.40
N SER A 54 5.18 -7.22 -17.69
CA SER A 54 3.79 -7.33 -18.10
C SER A 54 3.26 -8.73 -17.81
N TRP A 55 1.94 -8.84 -17.66
CA TRP A 55 1.28 -10.13 -17.48
C TRP A 55 1.55 -11.10 -18.64
N ASP A 56 1.51 -10.61 -19.88
CA ASP A 56 1.79 -11.44 -21.05
C ASP A 56 3.19 -12.08 -20.98
N GLY A 57 4.20 -11.29 -20.58
CA GLY A 57 5.56 -11.80 -20.43
C GLY A 57 5.77 -12.71 -19.22
N VAL A 58 4.93 -12.64 -18.18
CA VAL A 58 4.95 -13.58 -17.06
C VAL A 58 4.28 -14.90 -17.44
N ARG A 59 3.16 -14.82 -18.17
CA ARG A 59 2.39 -16.00 -18.59
C ARG A 59 3.19 -16.95 -19.49
N GLU A 60 4.10 -16.43 -20.30
CA GLU A 60 4.96 -17.25 -21.18
C GLU A 60 6.00 -18.09 -20.42
N ASP A 61 6.35 -17.71 -19.19
CA ASP A 61 7.35 -18.39 -18.36
C ASP A 61 6.76 -19.49 -17.46
N LEU A 62 5.42 -19.56 -17.32
CA LEU A 62 4.69 -20.51 -16.47
C LEU A 62 4.27 -21.76 -17.26
#